data_AF-A0A7C7BQT5-F1
#
_entry.id   AF-A0A7C7BQT5-F1
#
_cell.length_a   1.000
_cell.length_b   1.000
_cell.length_c   1.000
_cell.angle_alpha   90.00
_cell.angle_beta   90.00
_cell.angle_gamma   90.00
#
_symmetry.space_group_name_H-M   'P 1'
#
loop_
_entity.id
_entity.type
_entity.pdbx_description
1 polymer ?
#
loop_
_entity_poly.entity_id
_entity_poly.type
_entity_poly.pdbx_seq_one_letter_code
_entity_poly.pdbx_strand_id
1 'polypeptide(L)' 'MTSILIPVYNYDVRTLVAELLRQIRDVEEECEIICFDDASDDKFLNLNKEIAGL' A
#
# COMPACT_ATOMS: atom_id res chain seq x y z
N MET A 1 17.35 -4.56 -1.38
CA MET A 1 16.15 -3.72 -1.39
C MET A 1 15.07 -4.47 -2.15
N THR A 2 13.92 -4.69 -1.52
CA THR A 2 12.76 -5.40 -2.09
C THR A 2 11.60 -4.44 -2.33
N SER A 3 11.07 -4.39 -3.55
CA SER A 3 9.92 -3.54 -3.90
C SER A 3 8.64 -4.36 -4.02
N ILE A 4 7.61 -3.99 -3.26
CA ILE A 4 6.31 -4.65 -3.26
C ILE A 4 5.31 -3.79 -4.04
N LEU A 5 5.09 -4.14 -5.32
CA LEU A 5 4.09 -3.48 -6.17
C LEU A 5 2.72 -4.14 -5.97
N ILE A 6 1.73 -3.34 -5.57
CA ILE A 6 0.35 -3.79 -5.32
C ILE A 6 -0.57 -3.06 -6.30
N PRO A 7 -1.11 -3.72 -7.32
CA PRO A 7 -2.19 -3.16 -8.12
C PRO A 7 -3.47 -3.09 -7.29
N VAL A 8 -4.19 -1.97 -7.38
CA VAL A 8 -5.37 -1.70 -6.54
C VAL A 8 -6.55 -1.34 -7.44
N TYR A 9 -7.64 -2.10 -7.33
CA TYR A 9 -8.91 -1.75 -7.95
C TYR A 9 -10.05 -1.90 -6.95
N ASN A 10 -10.74 -0.80 -6.67
CA ASN A 10 -11.90 -0.74 -5.79
C ASN A 10 -11.70 -1.42 -4.42
N TYR A 11 -10.56 -1.15 -3.80
CA TYR A 11 -10.16 -1.76 -2.53
C TYR A 11 -9.57 -0.73 -1.56
N ASP A 12 -9.90 -0.85 -0.27
CA ASP A 12 -9.28 -0.09 0.83
C ASP A 12 -7.95 -0.74 1.21
N VAL A 13 -6.83 -0.16 0.75
CA VAL A 13 -5.50 -0.75 0.97
C VAL A 13 -4.91 -0.48 2.34
N ARG A 14 -5.53 0.40 3.16
CA ARG A 14 -4.90 0.91 4.38
C ARG A 14 -4.55 -0.20 5.36
N THR A 15 -5.46 -1.16 5.57
CA THR A 15 -5.21 -2.30 6.46
C THR A 15 -4.13 -3.23 5.92
N LEU A 16 -4.10 -3.47 4.61
CA LEU A 16 -3.07 -4.30 3.97
C LEU A 16 -1.69 -3.66 4.13
N VAL A 17 -1.57 -2.38 3.79
CA VAL A 17 -0.30 -1.63 3.90
C VAL A 17 0.17 -1.57 5.35
N ALA A 18 -0.72 -1.30 6.31
CA ALA A 18 -0.36 -1.27 7.72
C ALA A 18 0.20 -2.61 8.22
N GLU A 19 -0.38 -3.73 7.78
CA GLU A 19 0.07 -5.06 8.17
C GLU A 19 1.39 -5.44 7.47
N LEU A 20 1.57 -5.07 6.20
CA LEU A 20 2.86 -5.24 5.51
C LEU A 20 3.97 -4.41 6.15
N LEU A 21 3.71 -3.14 6.48
CA LEU A 21 4.64 -2.29 7.22
C LEU A 21 5.00 -2.88 8.58
N ARG A 22 4.06 -3.57 9.25
CA ARG A 22 4.35 -4.28 10.50
C ARG A 22 5.30 -5.46 10.27
N GLN A 23 5.06 -6.26 9.23
CA GLN A 23 5.87 -7.44 8.90
C GLN A 23 7.27 -7.08 8.39
N ILE A 24 7.40 -6.00 7.62
CA ILE A 24 8.69 -5.51 7.10
C ILE A 24 9.63 -5.12 8.23
N ARG A 25 9.13 -4.70 9.40
CA ARG A 25 9.99 -4.39 10.57
C ARG A 25 10.78 -5.60 11.08
N ASP A 26 10.32 -6.81 10.79
CA ASP A 26 10.98 -8.05 11.19
C ASP A 26 11.92 -8.57 10.08
N VAL A 27 12.05 -7.85 8.96
CA VAL A 27 12.91 -8.19 7.82
C VAL A 27 14.19 -7.35 7.88
N GLU A 28 15.36 -7.97 7.70
CA GLU A 28 16.67 -7.28 7.76
C GLU A 28 16.98 -6.42 6.52
N GLU A 29 16.21 -6.59 5.45
CA GLU A 29 16.36 -5.89 4.18
C GLU A 29 15.45 -4.66 4.09
N GLU A 30 15.92 -3.59 3.45
CA GLU A 30 15.09 -2.45 3.08
C GLU A 30 13.96 -2.85 2.13
N CYS A 31 12.72 -2.50 2.47
CA CYS A 31 11.55 -2.72 1.62
C CYS A 31 10.82 -1.42 1.31
N GLU A 32 10.22 -1.33 0.13
CA GLU A 32 9.26 -0.30 -0.23
C GLU A 32 7.93 -0.92 -0.66
N ILE A 33 6.82 -0.23 -0.38
CA ILE A 33 5.48 -0.62 -0.80
C ILE A 33 4.98 0.43 -1.81
N ILE A 34 4.61 -0.02 -3.01
CA ILE A 34 4.09 0.83 -4.07
C ILE A 34 2.66 0.37 -4.37
N CYS A 35 1.68 1.20 -3.99
CA CYS A 35 0.29 1.00 -4.40
C CYS A 35 0.05 1.67 -5.74
N PHE A 36 -0.32 0.89 -6.76
CA PHE A 36 -0.63 1.38 -8.10
C PHE A 36 -2.13 1.22 -8.36
N ASP A 37 -2.85 2.33 -8.35
CA ASP A 37 -4.29 2.31 -8.58
C ASP A 37 -4.62 2.06 -10.06
N ASP A 38 -5.52 1.10 -10.30
CA ASP A 38 -5.98 0.66 -11.62
C ASP A 38 -7.41 1.16 -11.88
N ALA A 39 -7.58 2.49 -11.85
CA ALA A 39 -8.84 3.19 -12.11
C ALA A 39 -9.97 2.86 -11.12
N SER A 40 -9.68 2.86 -9.82
CA SER A 40 -10.70 2.74 -8.77
C SER A 40 -11.67 3.92 -8.76
N ASP A 41 -12.86 3.70 -8.19
CA ASP A 41 -13.82 4.76 -7.91
C ASP A 41 -13.24 5.81 -6.95
N ASP A 42 -13.69 7.06 -7.07
CA ASP A 42 -13.26 8.19 -6.23
C ASP A 42 -13.33 7.90 -4.72
N LYS A 43 -14.31 7.09 -4.28
CA LYS A 43 -14.43 6.71 -2.86
C LYS A 43 -13.19 5.97 -2.35
N PHE A 44 -12.60 5.09 -3.16
CA PHE A 44 -11.40 4.32 -2.80
C PHE A 44 -10.14 5.16 -3.00
N LEU A 45 -10.08 5.96 -4.06
CA LEU A 45 -8.97 6.90 -4.27
C LEU A 45 -8.83 7.86 -3.09
N ASN A 46 -9.94 8.43 -2.63
CA ASN A 46 -9.92 9.37 -1.50
C ASN A 46 -9.60 8.69 -0.18
N LEU A 47 -10.09 7.47 0.03
CA LEU A 47 -9.77 6.66 1.21
C LEU A 47 -8.27 6.31 1.26
N ASN A 48 -7.70 5.88 0.13
CA ASN A 48 -6.31 5.42 0.04
C ASN A 48 -5.29 6.56 0.07
N LYS A 49 -5.69 7.81 -0.22
CA LYS A 49 -4.82 9.00 -0.06
C LYS A 49 -4.34 9.22 1.37
N GLU A 50 -5.05 8.70 2.37
CA GLU A 50 -4.65 8.84 3.79
C GLU A 50 -3.28 8.24 4.10
N ILE A 51 -2.85 7.25 3.30
CA ILE A 51 -1.58 6.55 3.49
C ILE A 51 -0.52 6.96 2.45
N ALA A 52 -0.81 7.97 1.63
CA ALA A 52 0.14 8.45 0.63
C ALA A 52 1.37 9.07 1.31
N GLY A 53 2.55 8.49 1.11
CA GLY A 53 3.82 8.96 1.66
C GLY A 53 4.18 8.41 3.04
N LEU A 54 3.46 7.40 3.53
CA LEU A 54 3.87 6.60 4.70
C LEU A 54 4.99 5.61 4.38
#